data_AF-A0A7U3MW29-F1
#
_entry.id   AF-A0A7U3MW29-F1
#
_cell.length_a   1.000
_cell.length_b   1.000
_cell.length_c   1.000
_cell.angle_alpha   90.00
_cell.angle_beta   90.00
_cell.angle_gamma   90.00
#
_symmetry.space_group_name_H-M   'P 1'
#
loop_
_entity.id
_entity.type
_entity.pdbx_description
1 polymer ?
#
loop_
_entity_poly.entity_id
_entity_poly.type
_entity_poly.pdbx_seq_one_letter_code
_entity_poly.pdbx_strand_id
1 'polypeptide(L)'
;MAFDVSQLSPATFAEALRALPPRAGALLRRRLARGETLEACATLYGVSLEALSIHVLREALTLTARTGGQSREPVSVEEEAAWTRQLTAALGRPAAPVSPALADTVALCQRLLAIGPEVEATLEAMDREEAHSPRRKREDLLRRLVVVLLLALASYLYWTRPPEPAVPSGRPPPSAR
;
A
#
# COMPACT_ATOMS: atom_id res chain seq x y z
N MET A 1 -18.51 -14.48 -20.48
CA MET A 1 -18.10 -13.20 -21.08
C MET A 1 -16.58 -13.18 -21.10
N ALA A 2 -15.98 -12.86 -22.24
CA ALA A 2 -14.53 -12.66 -22.30
C ALA A 2 -14.19 -11.37 -21.54
N PHE A 3 -13.17 -11.40 -20.69
CA PHE A 3 -12.67 -10.22 -19.99
C PHE A 3 -12.04 -9.28 -21.01
N ASP A 4 -12.62 -8.10 -21.19
CA ASP A 4 -12.11 -7.10 -22.13
C ASP A 4 -11.46 -5.94 -21.39
N VAL A 5 -10.14 -6.04 -21.23
CA VAL A 5 -9.30 -5.04 -20.56
C VAL A 5 -9.38 -3.67 -21.22
N SER A 6 -9.67 -3.61 -22.52
CA SER A 6 -9.70 -2.34 -23.27
C SER A 6 -10.83 -1.41 -22.80
N GLN A 7 -11.89 -1.97 -22.22
CA GLN A 7 -13.05 -1.25 -21.69
C GLN A 7 -12.82 -0.69 -20.28
N LEU A 8 -11.76 -1.11 -19.59
CA LEU A 8 -11.46 -0.62 -18.25
C LEU A 8 -11.01 0.85 -18.32
N SER A 9 -11.79 1.70 -17.66
CA SER A 9 -11.51 3.13 -17.58
C SER A 9 -10.37 3.43 -16.58
N PRO A 10 -9.68 4.58 -16.69
CA PRO A 10 -8.70 5.00 -15.69
C PRO A 10 -9.27 5.05 -14.27
N ALA A 11 -10.55 5.46 -14.12
CA ALA A 11 -11.24 5.48 -12.83
C ALA A 11 -11.39 4.07 -12.23
N THR A 12 -11.79 3.10 -13.04
CA THR A 12 -11.90 1.69 -12.61
C THR A 12 -10.55 1.15 -12.14
N PHE A 13 -9.46 1.47 -12.83
CA PHE A 13 -8.11 1.11 -12.39
C PHE A 13 -7.70 1.80 -11.09
N ALA A 14 -7.98 3.10 -10.97
CA ALA A 14 -7.68 3.85 -9.76
C ALA A 14 -8.43 3.30 -8.53
N GLU A 15 -9.72 2.99 -8.67
CA GLU A 15 -10.54 2.36 -7.63
C GLU A 15 -10.01 0.97 -7.26
N ALA A 16 -9.69 0.14 -8.26
CA ALA A 16 -9.15 -1.19 -8.04
C ALA A 16 -7.81 -1.14 -7.27
N LEU A 17 -6.92 -0.21 -7.64
CA LEU A 17 -5.64 0.02 -6.96
C LEU A 17 -5.84 0.54 -5.52
N ARG A 18 -6.76 1.48 -5.28
CA ARG A 18 -7.05 1.99 -3.92
C ARG A 18 -7.62 0.93 -3.00
N ALA A 19 -8.39 0.00 -3.56
CA ALA A 19 -9.04 -1.02 -2.76
C ALA A 19 -8.12 -2.21 -2.43
N LEU A 20 -6.88 -2.24 -2.95
CA LEU A 20 -5.83 -3.18 -2.53
C LEU A 20 -5.25 -2.79 -1.17
N PRO A 21 -4.57 -3.71 -0.45
CA PRO A 21 -3.78 -3.35 0.71
C PRO A 21 -2.81 -2.19 0.38
N PRO A 22 -2.56 -1.22 1.29
CA PRO A 22 -1.82 -0.01 0.97
C PRO A 22 -0.44 -0.25 0.34
N ARG A 23 0.28 -1.27 0.84
CA ARG A 23 1.60 -1.64 0.33
C ARG A 23 1.53 -2.23 -1.09
N ALA A 24 0.55 -3.08 -1.36
CA ALA A 24 0.32 -3.71 -2.65
C ALA A 24 -0.09 -2.66 -3.70
N GLY A 25 -1.07 -1.82 -3.37
CA GLY A 25 -1.50 -0.72 -4.22
C GLY A 25 -0.35 0.24 -4.55
N ALA A 26 0.46 0.62 -3.56
CA ALA A 26 1.63 1.48 -3.78
C ALA A 26 2.69 0.83 -4.68
N LEU A 27 2.95 -0.48 -4.52
CA LEU A 27 3.89 -1.22 -5.36
C LEU A 27 3.42 -1.23 -6.83
N LEU A 28 2.18 -1.65 -7.08
CA LEU A 28 1.63 -1.70 -8.44
C LEU A 28 1.50 -0.31 -9.07
N ARG A 29 1.12 0.70 -8.27
CA ARG A 29 1.08 2.10 -8.70
C ARG A 29 2.45 2.56 -9.22
N ARG A 30 3.52 2.34 -8.45
CA ARG A 30 4.89 2.71 -8.88
C ARG A 30 5.34 1.93 -10.10
N ARG A 31 5.18 0.60 -10.07
CA ARG A 31 5.70 -0.26 -11.14
C ARG A 31 4.93 -0.10 -12.46
N LEU A 32 3.60 0.00 -12.39
CA LEU A 32 2.72 -0.08 -13.55
C LEU A 32 2.10 1.26 -13.93
N ALA A 33 1.66 2.10 -12.99
CA ALA A 33 1.08 3.40 -13.34
C ALA A 33 2.15 4.48 -13.58
N ARG A 34 3.22 4.49 -12.77
CA ARG A 34 4.36 5.41 -12.95
C ARG A 34 5.47 4.87 -13.86
N GLY A 35 5.40 3.59 -14.21
CA GLY A 35 6.40 2.94 -15.07
C GLY A 35 7.81 2.87 -14.47
N GLU A 36 7.96 2.94 -13.14
CA GLU A 36 9.26 2.81 -12.49
C GLU A 36 9.88 1.44 -12.81
N THR A 37 11.21 1.38 -12.94
CA THR A 37 11.89 0.11 -13.23
C THR A 37 11.85 -0.82 -12.02
N LEU A 38 12.04 -2.12 -12.28
CA LEU A 38 12.04 -3.13 -11.24
C LEU A 38 13.19 -2.89 -10.24
N GLU A 39 14.34 -2.44 -10.72
CA GLU A 39 15.53 -2.11 -9.92
C GLU A 39 15.29 -0.92 -8.98
N ALA A 40 14.61 0.12 -9.48
CA ALA A 40 14.25 1.30 -8.68
C ALA A 40 13.30 0.90 -7.54
N CYS A 41 12.27 0.11 -7.85
CA CYS A 41 11.36 -0.43 -6.85
C CYS A 41 12.10 -1.34 -5.85
N ALA A 42 12.98 -2.23 -6.30
CA ALA A 42 13.67 -3.19 -5.43
C ALA A 42 14.55 -2.46 -4.41
N THR A 43 15.26 -1.42 -4.88
CA THR A 43 16.07 -0.53 -4.05
C THR A 43 15.20 0.20 -3.02
N LEU A 44 14.06 0.76 -3.44
CA LEU A 44 13.15 1.48 -2.54
C LEU A 44 12.59 0.59 -1.43
N TYR A 45 12.23 -0.65 -1.75
CA TYR A 45 11.64 -1.59 -0.79
C TYR A 45 12.68 -2.40 0.00
N GLY A 46 13.97 -2.30 -0.33
CA GLY A 46 15.05 -3.02 0.34
C GLY A 46 14.96 -4.54 0.15
N VAL A 47 14.52 -4.99 -1.02
CA VAL A 47 14.32 -6.42 -1.35
C VAL A 47 15.10 -6.81 -2.60
N SER A 48 15.34 -8.11 -2.79
CA SER A 48 15.94 -8.61 -4.04
C SER A 48 15.00 -8.40 -5.23
N LEU A 49 15.57 -8.31 -6.43
CA LEU A 49 14.80 -8.22 -7.69
C LEU A 49 13.85 -9.41 -7.87
N GLU A 50 14.30 -10.61 -7.52
CA GLU A 50 13.51 -11.83 -7.62
C GLU A 50 12.31 -11.81 -6.67
N ALA A 51 12.54 -11.45 -5.40
CA ALA A 51 11.46 -11.32 -4.43
C ALA A 51 10.45 -10.26 -4.85
N LEU A 52 10.93 -9.11 -5.35
CA LEU A 52 10.06 -8.06 -5.87
C LEU A 52 9.22 -8.55 -7.06
N SER A 53 9.82 -9.30 -7.99
CA SER A 53 9.12 -9.81 -9.18
C SER A 53 7.98 -10.76 -8.79
N ILE A 54 8.21 -11.64 -7.81
CA ILE A 54 7.18 -12.52 -7.26
C ILE A 54 6.07 -11.70 -6.61
N HIS A 55 6.41 -10.67 -5.83
CA HIS A 55 5.41 -9.77 -5.25
C HIS A 55 4.58 -9.06 -6.33
N VAL A 56 5.21 -8.54 -7.38
CA VAL A 56 4.48 -7.93 -8.50
C VAL A 56 3.53 -8.92 -9.15
N LEU A 57 3.95 -10.18 -9.39
CA LEU A 57 3.09 -11.22 -9.93
C LEU A 57 1.85 -11.46 -9.04
N ARG A 58 2.06 -11.73 -7.75
CA ARG A 58 0.96 -12.03 -6.81
C ARG A 58 -0.05 -10.89 -6.70
N GLU A 59 0.44 -9.65 -6.62
CA GLU A 59 -0.43 -8.48 -6.54
C GLU A 59 -1.12 -8.21 -7.88
N ALA A 60 -0.47 -8.45 -9.02
CA ALA A 60 -1.10 -8.34 -10.34
C ALA A 60 -2.20 -9.39 -10.56
N LEU A 61 -2.01 -10.63 -10.10
CA LEU A 61 -3.03 -11.67 -10.11
C LEU A 61 -4.24 -11.26 -9.26
N THR A 62 -3.98 -10.66 -8.09
CA THR A 62 -5.03 -10.15 -7.19
C THR A 62 -5.77 -8.98 -7.83
N LEU A 63 -5.05 -8.03 -8.44
CA LEU A 63 -5.67 -6.92 -9.17
C LEU A 63 -6.55 -7.44 -10.30
N THR A 64 -6.07 -8.42 -11.07
CA THR A 64 -6.81 -9.03 -12.19
C THR A 64 -8.11 -9.69 -11.73
N ALA A 65 -8.05 -10.46 -10.64
CA ALA A 65 -9.26 -11.06 -10.07
C ALA A 65 -10.28 -9.99 -9.66
N ARG A 66 -9.83 -8.85 -9.11
CA ARG A 66 -10.70 -7.77 -8.65
C ARG A 66 -11.31 -6.94 -9.77
N THR A 67 -10.64 -6.84 -10.91
CA THR A 67 -11.19 -6.20 -12.11
C THR A 67 -12.09 -7.14 -12.93
N GLY A 68 -12.29 -8.39 -12.48
CA GLY A 68 -13.15 -9.37 -13.14
C GLY A 68 -12.47 -10.21 -14.22
N GLY A 69 -11.13 -10.18 -14.30
CA GLY A 69 -10.35 -11.03 -15.19
C GLY A 69 -10.17 -12.43 -14.63
N GLN A 70 -9.86 -13.38 -15.51
CA GLN A 70 -9.53 -14.74 -15.09
C GLN A 70 -8.13 -14.75 -14.48
N SER A 71 -8.09 -15.09 -13.19
CA SER A 71 -6.86 -15.17 -12.42
C SER A 71 -6.95 -16.38 -11.51
N ARG A 72 -5.85 -17.13 -11.41
CA ARG A 72 -5.70 -18.22 -10.45
C ARG A 72 -4.35 -18.12 -9.77
N GLU A 73 -4.25 -18.71 -8.60
CA GLU A 73 -2.97 -18.85 -7.91
C GLU A 73 -2.10 -19.92 -8.60
N PRO A 74 -0.77 -19.73 -8.63
CA PRO A 74 0.16 -20.79 -9.03
C PRO A 74 0.00 -22.02 -8.12
N VAL A 75 0.07 -23.22 -8.70
CA VAL A 75 -0.09 -24.48 -7.96
C VAL A 75 1.23 -24.91 -7.32
N SER A 76 2.37 -24.48 -7.87
CA SER A 76 3.70 -24.81 -7.36
C SER A 76 4.65 -23.62 -7.43
N VAL A 77 5.77 -23.73 -6.69
CA VAL A 77 6.84 -22.73 -6.67
C VAL A 77 7.50 -22.61 -8.05
N GLU A 78 7.65 -23.71 -8.77
CA GLU A 78 8.22 -23.74 -10.12
C GLU A 78 7.31 -23.01 -11.12
N GLU A 79 6.00 -23.20 -10.99
CA GLU A 79 5.01 -22.49 -11.80
C GLU A 79 5.04 -20.99 -11.50
N GLU A 80 5.09 -20.61 -10.22
CA GLU A 80 5.20 -19.20 -9.82
C GLU A 80 6.47 -18.55 -10.38
N ALA A 81 7.62 -19.24 -10.31
CA ALA A 81 8.86 -18.75 -10.86
C ALA A 81 8.78 -18.62 -12.40
N ALA A 82 8.12 -19.55 -13.09
CA ALA A 82 7.90 -19.48 -14.53
C ALA A 82 7.00 -18.31 -14.92
N TRP A 83 5.88 -18.11 -14.21
CA TRP A 83 4.96 -17.00 -14.44
C TRP A 83 5.60 -15.65 -14.14
N THR A 84 6.44 -15.59 -13.11
CA THR A 84 7.20 -14.38 -12.77
C THR A 84 8.10 -13.96 -13.92
N ARG A 85 8.82 -14.93 -14.52
CA ARG A 85 9.66 -14.68 -15.70
C ARG A 85 8.82 -14.27 -16.92
N GLN A 86 7.69 -14.94 -17.16
CA GLN A 86 6.78 -14.61 -18.26
C GLN A 86 6.21 -13.18 -18.13
N LEU A 87 5.71 -12.81 -16.95
CA LEU A 87 5.20 -11.47 -16.68
C LEU A 87 6.30 -10.42 -16.90
N THR A 88 7.47 -10.62 -16.29
CA THR A 88 8.61 -9.70 -16.42
C THR A 88 9.00 -9.52 -17.89
N ALA A 89 9.09 -10.61 -18.65
CA ALA A 89 9.37 -10.57 -20.07
C ALA A 89 8.28 -9.85 -20.87
N ALA A 90 7.01 -10.09 -20.58
CA ALA A 90 5.87 -9.48 -21.28
C ALA A 90 5.71 -7.98 -21.00
N LEU A 91 6.11 -7.51 -19.81
CA LEU A 91 6.15 -6.09 -19.48
C LEU A 91 7.34 -5.36 -20.12
N GLY A 92 8.45 -6.06 -20.37
CA GLY A 92 9.60 -5.52 -21.10
C GLY A 92 9.45 -5.60 -22.62
N ARG A 93 8.74 -6.61 -23.13
CA ARG A 93 8.51 -6.88 -24.56
C ARG A 93 7.07 -7.36 -24.76
N PRO A 94 6.17 -6.53 -25.33
CA PRO A 94 4.74 -6.84 -25.43
C PRO A 94 4.39 -8.15 -26.16
N ALA A 95 5.25 -8.61 -27.08
CA ALA A 95 5.05 -9.83 -27.87
C ALA A 95 5.67 -11.10 -27.27
N ALA A 96 6.06 -11.09 -25.98
CA ALA A 96 6.58 -12.29 -25.34
C ALA A 96 5.50 -13.37 -25.22
N PRO A 97 5.83 -14.66 -25.43
CA PRO A 97 4.89 -15.75 -25.24
C PRO A 97 4.50 -15.87 -23.76
N VAL A 98 3.20 -15.89 -23.49
CA VAL A 98 2.63 -16.00 -22.14
C VAL A 98 1.72 -17.21 -22.05
N SER A 99 1.69 -17.84 -20.88
CA SER A 99 0.75 -18.93 -20.62
C SER A 99 -0.70 -18.42 -20.66
N PRO A 100 -1.67 -19.22 -21.13
CA PRO A 100 -3.08 -18.79 -21.18
C PRO A 100 -3.64 -18.38 -19.82
N ALA A 101 -3.17 -19.01 -18.74
CA ALA A 101 -3.58 -18.69 -17.37
C ALA A 101 -3.12 -17.29 -16.90
N LEU A 102 -2.12 -16.70 -17.56
CA LEU A 102 -1.55 -15.40 -17.23
C LEU A 102 -1.98 -14.30 -18.22
N ALA A 103 -2.68 -14.66 -19.31
CA ALA A 103 -2.99 -13.76 -20.42
C ALA A 103 -3.75 -12.50 -19.97
N ASP A 104 -4.82 -12.67 -19.19
CA ASP A 104 -5.62 -11.55 -18.66
C ASP A 104 -4.79 -10.64 -17.75
N THR A 105 -3.91 -11.22 -16.94
CA THR A 105 -3.04 -10.46 -16.02
C THR A 105 -2.01 -9.64 -16.79
N VAL A 106 -1.41 -10.21 -17.82
CA VAL A 106 -0.45 -9.51 -18.69
C VAL A 106 -1.14 -8.39 -19.46
N ALA A 107 -2.29 -8.67 -20.07
CA ALA A 107 -3.08 -7.68 -20.79
C ALA A 107 -3.47 -6.51 -19.88
N LEU A 108 -3.89 -6.81 -18.64
CA LEU A 108 -4.19 -5.81 -17.63
C LEU A 108 -2.99 -4.96 -17.26
N CYS A 109 -1.84 -5.57 -16.98
CA CYS A 109 -0.64 -4.83 -16.61
C CYS A 109 -0.11 -3.96 -17.76
N GLN A 110 -0.16 -4.47 -19.00
CA GLN A 110 0.21 -3.70 -20.19
C GLN A 110 -0.75 -2.53 -20.44
N ARG A 111 -2.06 -2.74 -20.25
CA ARG A 111 -3.03 -1.66 -20.33
C ARG A 111 -2.75 -0.60 -19.28
N LEU A 112 -2.53 -1.00 -18.02
CA LEU A 112 -2.23 -0.08 -16.93
C LEU A 112 -0.93 0.70 -17.17
N LEU A 113 0.10 0.08 -17.75
CA LEU A 113 1.31 0.78 -18.21
C LEU A 113 0.99 1.81 -19.32
N ALA A 114 0.12 1.45 -20.27
CA ALA A 114 -0.23 2.32 -21.37
C ALA A 114 -1.06 3.55 -20.96
N ILE A 115 -1.96 3.40 -19.97
CA ILE A 115 -2.81 4.49 -19.45
C ILE A 115 -2.35 4.98 -18.05
N GLY A 116 -1.11 4.68 -17.69
CA GLY A 116 -0.56 4.94 -16.37
C GLY A 116 -0.66 6.41 -15.93
N PRO A 117 -0.29 7.39 -16.79
CA PRO A 117 -0.43 8.81 -16.47
C PRO A 117 -1.87 9.23 -16.16
N GLU A 118 -2.87 8.73 -16.89
CA GLU A 118 -4.28 9.04 -16.62
C GLU A 118 -4.75 8.44 -15.30
N VAL A 119 -4.29 7.22 -14.98
CA VAL A 119 -4.60 6.57 -13.69
C VAL A 119 -3.95 7.33 -12.53
N GLU A 120 -2.70 7.78 -12.66
CA GLU A 120 -2.04 8.63 -11.66
C GLU A 120 -2.79 9.93 -11.43
N ALA A 121 -3.17 10.63 -12.50
CA ALA A 121 -3.94 11.86 -12.41
C ALA A 121 -5.29 11.64 -11.72
N THR A 122 -5.94 10.50 -11.99
CA THR A 122 -7.20 10.12 -11.33
C THR A 122 -6.99 9.84 -9.85
N LEU A 123 -5.97 9.07 -9.48
CA LEU A 123 -5.62 8.81 -8.07
C LEU A 123 -5.34 10.11 -7.31
N GLU A 124 -4.60 11.04 -7.92
CA GLU A 124 -4.32 12.37 -7.34
C GLU A 124 -5.57 13.24 -7.22
N ALA A 125 -6.51 13.15 -8.16
CA ALA A 125 -7.81 13.83 -8.05
C ALA A 125 -8.62 13.28 -6.87
N MET A 126 -8.70 11.96 -6.74
CA MET A 126 -9.39 11.30 -5.62
C MET A 126 -8.76 11.66 -4.27
N ASP A 127 -7.44 11.68 -4.17
CA ASP A 127 -6.73 12.08 -2.94
C ASP A 127 -7.01 13.55 -2.57
N ARG A 128 -7.09 14.45 -3.56
CA ARG A 128 -7.49 15.85 -3.35
C ARG A 128 -8.94 15.99 -2.88
N GLU A 129 -9.86 15.24 -3.48
CA GLU A 129 -11.27 15.24 -3.08
C GLU A 129 -11.44 14.74 -1.64
N GLU A 130 -10.74 13.67 -1.26
CA GLU A 130 -10.74 13.17 0.12
C GLU A 130 -10.14 14.17 1.11
N ALA A 131 -9.06 14.86 0.72
CA ALA A 131 -8.46 15.92 1.54
C ALA A 131 -9.41 17.12 1.73
N HIS A 132 -10.28 17.40 0.76
CA HIS A 132 -11.25 18.48 0.83
C HIS A 132 -12.61 18.05 1.41
N SER A 133 -12.79 16.77 1.72
CA SER A 133 -14.04 16.25 2.27
C SER A 133 -14.39 16.88 3.64
N PRO A 134 -15.62 17.37 3.82
CA PRO A 134 -16.06 17.97 5.09
C PRO A 134 -16.01 16.97 6.26
N ARG A 135 -16.05 15.67 5.99
CA ARG A 135 -15.92 14.62 7.01
C ARG A 135 -14.54 14.64 7.68
N ARG A 136 -13.48 14.81 6.89
CA ARG A 136 -12.10 14.85 7.40
C ARG A 136 -11.84 16.10 8.25
N LYS A 137 -12.41 17.24 7.84
CA LYS A 137 -12.39 18.48 8.64
C LYS A 137 -13.06 18.28 10.01
N ARG A 138 -14.18 17.54 10.07
CA ARG A 138 -14.87 17.22 11.33
C ARG A 138 -14.02 16.30 12.21
N GLU A 139 -13.43 15.26 11.64
CA GLU A 139 -12.56 14.32 12.36
C GLU A 139 -11.31 15.01 12.92
N ASP A 140 -10.68 15.89 12.15
CA ASP A 140 -9.52 16.66 12.61
C ASP A 140 -9.89 17.65 13.72
N LEU A 141 -11.07 18.29 13.62
CA LEU A 141 -11.55 19.18 14.66
C LEU A 141 -11.84 18.42 15.96
N LEU A 142 -12.50 17.26 15.88
CA LEU A 142 -12.71 16.38 17.03
C LEU A 142 -11.39 15.91 17.64
N ARG A 143 -10.43 15.49 16.81
CA ARG A 143 -9.09 15.08 17.26
C ARG A 143 -8.39 16.22 18.00
N ARG A 144 -8.43 17.44 17.45
CA ARG A 144 -7.85 18.63 18.09
C ARG A 144 -8.51 18.94 19.43
N LEU A 145 -9.84 18.86 19.51
CA LEU A 145 -10.57 19.06 20.77
C LEU A 145 -10.17 18.03 21.83
N VAL A 146 -10.04 16.76 21.45
CA VAL A 146 -9.58 15.70 22.36
C VAL A 146 -8.15 15.97 22.86
N VAL A 147 -7.23 16.37 21.97
CA VAL A 147 -5.85 16.71 22.36
C VAL A 147 -5.82 17.90 23.33
N VAL A 148 -6.58 18.97 23.04
CA VAL A 148 -6.67 20.14 23.92
C VAL A 148 -7.26 19.77 25.28
N LEU A 149 -8.31 18.93 25.30
CA LEU A 149 -8.94 18.46 26.54
C LEU A 149 -7.96 17.64 27.38
N LEU A 150 -7.21 16.71 26.76
CA LEU A 150 -6.20 15.91 27.45
C LEU A 150 -5.07 16.77 28.02
N LEU A 151 -4.60 17.77 27.27
CA LEU A 151 -3.60 18.72 27.73
C LEU A 151 -4.12 19.56 28.90
N ALA A 152 -5.35 20.06 28.81
CA ALA A 152 -5.98 20.81 29.89
C ALA A 152 -6.13 19.96 31.16
N LEU A 153 -6.56 18.70 31.01
CA LEU A 153 -6.73 17.78 32.13
C LEU A 153 -5.39 17.41 32.76
N ALA A 154 -4.35 17.16 31.95
CA ALA A 154 -3.00 16.91 32.43
C ALA A 154 -2.42 18.11 33.17
N SER A 155 -2.61 19.33 32.65
CA SER A 155 -2.18 20.57 33.30
C SER A 155 -2.92 20.81 34.61
N TYR A 156 -4.22 20.56 34.62
CA TYR A 156 -5.05 20.65 35.83
C TYR A 156 -4.56 19.68 36.90
N LEU A 157 -4.39 18.39 36.55
CA LEU A 157 -3.91 17.37 37.47
C LEU A 157 -2.50 17.65 37.98
N TYR A 158 -1.63 18.22 37.14
CA TYR A 158 -0.31 18.67 37.57
C TYR A 158 -0.40 19.75 38.65
N TRP A 159 -1.29 20.74 38.47
CA TRP A 159 -1.49 21.80 39.46
C TRP A 159 -2.18 21.34 40.74
N THR A 160 -3.11 20.38 40.64
CA THR A 160 -3.87 19.89 41.80
C THR A 160 -3.23 18.68 42.49
N ARG A 161 -2.02 18.27 42.10
CA ARG A 161 -1.31 17.20 42.81
C ARG A 161 -1.01 17.66 44.25
N PRO A 162 -1.53 16.96 45.29
CA PRO A 162 -1.10 17.20 46.65
C PRO A 162 0.41 16.90 46.76
N PRO A 163 1.15 17.63 47.60
CA PRO A 163 2.58 17.40 47.79
C PRO A 163 2.81 15.95 48.20
N GLU A 164 3.76 15.30 47.51
CA GLU A 164 4.17 13.92 47.78
C GLU A 164 4.56 13.80 49.27
N PRO A 165 4.02 12.83 50.02
CA PRO A 165 4.44 12.63 51.41
C PRO A 165 5.92 12.27 51.40
N ALA A 166 6.73 13.07 52.11
CA ALA A 166 8.17 12.88 52.20
C ALA A 166 8.49 11.44 52.60
N VAL A 167 9.21 10.72 51.73
CA VAL A 167 9.78 9.41 52.05
C VAL A 167 10.74 9.61 53.23
N PRO A 168 10.56 8.95 54.39
CA PRO A 168 11.48 9.11 55.50
C PRO A 168 12.85 8.62 55.08
N SER A 169 13.80 9.55 55.08
CA SER A 169 15.21 9.31 54.84
C SER A 169 15.77 8.31 55.85
N GLY A 170 16.34 7.22 55.33
CA GLY A 170 17.55 6.59 55.87
C GLY A 170 17.46 6.00 57.28
N ARG A 171 17.44 4.66 57.35
CA ARG A 171 17.93 3.91 58.51
C ARG A 171 19.36 4.38 58.83
N PRO A 172 19.71 4.74 60.08
CA PRO A 172 21.10 5.06 60.41
C PRO A 172 21.95 3.79 60.32
N PRO A 173 23.24 3.89 59.93
CA PRO A 173 24.11 2.73 59.83
C PRO A 173 24.38 2.14 61.23
N PRO A 174 24.59 0.80 61.34
CA PRO A 174 24.85 0.15 62.61
C PRO A 174 26.19 0.62 63.20
N SER A 175 26.16 1.11 64.44
CA SER A 175 27.37 1.45 65.19
C SER A 175 28.16 0.19 65.49
N ALA A 176 29.41 0.13 65.02
CA ALA A 176 30.37 -0.89 65.40
C ALA A 176 30.72 -0.77 66.90
N ARG A 177 30.60 -1.88 67.63
CA ARG A 177 31.30 -2.17 68.87
C ARG A 177 31.70 -3.63 68.88
#